data_AF-A0A6J4NMH7-F1
#
_entry.id   AF-A0A6J4NMH7-F1
#
_cell.length_a   1.000
_cell.length_b   1.000
_cell.length_c   1.000
_cell.angle_alpha   90.00
_cell.angle_beta   90.00
_cell.angle_gamma   90.00
#
_symmetry.space_group_name_H-M   'P 1'
#
loop_
_entity.id
_entity.type
_entity.pdbx_description
1 polymer ?
#
loop_
_entity_poly.entity_id
_entity_poly.type
_entity_poly.pdbx_seq_one_letter_code
_entity_poly.pdbx_strand_id
1 'polypeptide(L)' 'MNERLARHPSPTLPLWGWATLVLMLIFLFVLLSASGALLAPLFGQTAGAFDYLHEFAHDGRHLLAAPCH' A
#
# COMPACT_ATOMS: atom_id res chain seq x y z
N MET A 1 -3.22 -39.96 29.57
CA MET A 1 -1.79 -39.62 29.47
C MET A 1 -1.68 -38.38 28.60
N ASN A 2 -1.85 -37.22 29.22
CA ASN A 2 -1.57 -35.91 28.64
C ASN A 2 -0.06 -35.75 28.50
N GLU A 3 0.40 -35.07 27.44
CA GLU A 3 1.56 -34.16 27.38
C GLU A 3 1.97 -34.00 25.90
N ARG A 4 2.18 -32.75 25.45
CA ARG A 4 2.69 -32.35 24.13
C ARG A 4 1.67 -32.02 23.02
N LEU A 5 0.70 -31.18 23.32
CA LEU A 5 0.49 -30.05 22.41
C LEU A 5 1.67 -29.11 22.65
N ALA A 6 2.78 -29.36 21.96
CA ALA A 6 3.96 -28.52 22.03
C ALA A 6 3.51 -27.09 21.72
N ARG A 7 3.57 -26.24 22.74
CA ARG A 7 3.31 -24.80 22.60
C ARG A 7 4.41 -24.29 21.68
N HIS A 8 4.18 -24.30 20.37
CA HIS A 8 5.05 -23.57 19.47
C HIS A 8 4.94 -22.11 19.91
N PRO A 9 6.05 -21.47 20.30
CA PRO A 9 6.01 -20.04 20.57
C PRO A 9 5.42 -19.39 19.31
N SER A 10 4.31 -18.66 19.49
CA SER A 10 3.71 -17.91 18.39
C SER A 10 4.81 -17.00 17.85
N PRO A 11 5.12 -17.04 16.54
CA PRO A 11 6.12 -16.16 15.98
C PRO A 11 5.69 -14.72 16.25
N THR A 12 6.37 -14.05 17.18
CA THR A 12 6.15 -12.63 17.44
C THR A 12 6.96 -11.85 16.43
N LEU A 13 6.27 -11.10 15.57
CA LEU A 13 6.94 -10.19 14.64
C LEU A 13 7.72 -9.13 15.44
N PRO A 14 8.98 -8.87 15.09
CA PRO A 14 9.73 -7.80 15.73
C PRO A 14 9.08 -6.44 15.40
N LEU A 15 9.22 -5.47 16.31
CA LEU A 15 8.60 -4.14 16.17
C LEU A 15 8.96 -3.45 14.85
N TRP A 16 10.20 -3.60 14.38
CA TRP A 16 10.64 -3.05 13.10
C TRP A 16 9.90 -3.68 11.92
N GLY A 17 9.44 -4.92 12.02
CA GLY A 17 8.62 -5.57 10.99
C GLY A 17 7.28 -4.86 10.81
N TRP A 18 6.65 -4.47 11.92
CA TRP A 18 5.44 -3.63 11.89
C TRP A 18 5.73 -2.23 11.32
N ALA A 19 6.85 -1.62 11.71
CA ALA A 19 7.25 -0.33 11.15
C ALA A 19 7.46 -0.39 9.63
N THR A 20 8.14 -1.44 9.14
CA THR A 20 8.34 -1.66 7.70
C THR A 20 7.02 -1.88 6.97
N LEU A 21 6.07 -2.63 7.56
CA LEU A 21 4.74 -2.80 6.99
C LEU A 21 4.01 -1.46 6.86
N VAL A 22 4.00 -0.65 7.92
CA VAL A 22 3.37 0.68 7.90
C VAL A 22 4.02 1.56 6.83
N LEU A 23 5.35 1.58 6.76
CA LEU A 23 6.07 2.33 5.71
C LEU A 23 5.71 1.85 4.31
N MET A 24 5.61 0.53 4.10
CA MET A 24 5.23 -0.04 2.81
C MET A 24 3.80 0.33 2.42
N LEU A 25 2.85 0.32 3.38
CA LEU A 25 1.47 0.74 3.14
C LEU A 25 1.38 2.23 2.80
N ILE A 26 2.16 3.09 3.48
CA ILE A 26 2.25 4.52 3.16
C ILE A 26 2.82 4.70 1.74
N PHE A 27 3.89 3.98 1.40
CA PHE A 27 4.50 4.05 0.07
C PHE A 27 3.52 3.63 -1.03
N LEU A 28 2.81 2.51 -0.81
CA LEU A 28 1.79 2.02 -1.73
C LEU A 28 0.65 3.03 -1.87
N PHE A 29 0.17 3.61 -0.76
CA PHE A 29 -0.87 4.64 -0.79
C PHE A 29 -0.43 5.86 -1.61
N VAL A 30 0.79 6.34 -1.39
CA VAL A 30 1.36 7.49 -2.12
C VAL A 30 1.53 7.16 -3.60
N LEU A 31 2.03 5.96 -3.93
CA LEU A 31 2.18 5.52 -5.32
C LEU A 31 0.83 5.44 -6.04
N LEU A 32 -0.19 4.89 -5.39
CA LEU A 32 -1.55 4.79 -5.93
C LEU A 32 -2.28 6.13 -5.97
N SER A 33 -1.86 7.14 -5.21
CA SER A 33 -2.56 8.43 -5.14
C SER A 33 -1.86 9.54 -5.92
N ALA A 34 -0.57 9.41 -6.22
CA ALA A 34 0.24 10.51 -6.76
C ALA A 34 1.29 10.02 -7.79
N SER A 35 1.08 8.88 -8.45
CA SER A 35 2.03 8.33 -9.41
C SER A 35 2.43 9.32 -10.51
N GLY A 36 1.50 10.06 -11.10
CA GLY A 36 1.81 11.03 -12.15
C GLY A 36 2.76 12.13 -11.69
N ALA A 37 2.52 12.69 -10.50
CA ALA A 37 3.39 13.71 -9.91
C ALA A 37 4.77 13.15 -9.53
N LEU A 38 4.83 11.93 -8.99
CA LEU A 38 6.08 11.26 -8.62
C LEU A 38 6.95 10.93 -9.84
N LEU A 39 6.32 10.61 -10.96
CA LEU A 39 6.97 10.20 -12.20
C LEU A 39 7.26 11.38 -13.14
N ALA A 40 6.67 12.55 -12.90
CA ALA A 40 6.88 13.76 -13.69
C ALA A 40 8.36 14.15 -13.87
N PRO A 41 9.27 14.04 -12.87
CA PRO A 41 10.69 14.33 -13.07
C PRO A 41 11.39 13.41 -14.07
N LEU A 42 10.86 12.20 -14.29
CA LEU A 42 11.45 11.20 -15.20
C LEU A 42 10.80 11.22 -16.58
N PHE A 43 9.48 11.43 -16.65
CA PHE A 43 8.70 11.28 -17.88
C PHE A 43 8.01 12.58 -18.35
N GLY A 44 8.20 13.69 -17.63
CA GLY A 44 7.59 14.97 -17.95
C GLY A 44 6.06 14.91 -17.98
N GLN A 45 5.45 15.61 -18.94
CA GLN A 45 3.99 15.68 -19.09
C GLN A 45 3.33 14.33 -19.39
N THR A 46 4.08 13.35 -19.94
CA THR A 46 3.54 12.02 -20.20
C THR A 46 3.20 11.26 -18.91
N ALA A 47 3.83 11.61 -17.78
CA ALA A 47 3.52 11.01 -16.49
C ALA A 47 2.06 11.25 -16.06
N GLY A 48 1.50 12.43 -16.36
CA GLY A 48 0.09 12.72 -16.09
C GLY A 48 -0.86 12.05 -17.08
N ALA A 49 -0.48 11.99 -18.36
CA ALA A 49 -1.30 11.31 -19.38
C ALA A 49 -1.44 9.80 -19.14
N PHE A 50 -0.48 9.21 -18.41
CA PHE A 50 -0.42 7.79 -18.10
C PHE A 50 -0.51 7.51 -16.60
N ASP A 51 -1.25 8.34 -15.85
CA ASP A 51 -1.45 8.19 -14.41
C ASP A 51 -2.45 7.06 -14.05
N TYR A 52 -2.30 5.91 -14.71
CA TYR A 52 -3.25 4.80 -14.63
C TYR A 52 -3.42 4.23 -13.22
N LEU A 53 -2.36 4.28 -12.40
CA LEU A 53 -2.43 3.80 -11.02
C LEU A 53 -3.31 4.71 -10.16
N HIS A 54 -3.24 6.04 -10.37
CA HIS A 54 -4.14 7.00 -9.75
C HIS A 54 -5.59 6.71 -10.14
N GLU A 55 -5.86 6.61 -11.44
CA GLU A 55 -7.23 6.39 -11.92
C GLU A 55 -7.81 5.06 -11.45
N PHE A 56 -7.02 3.98 -11.46
CA PHE A 56 -7.46 2.68 -10.93
C PHE A 56 -7.82 2.74 -9.43
N ALA A 57 -6.98 3.39 -8.63
CA ALA A 57 -7.24 3.52 -7.19
C ALA A 57 -8.41 4.48 -6.89
N HIS A 58 -8.53 5.55 -7.69
CA HIS A 58 -9.63 6.49 -7.64
C HIS A 58 -10.96 5.80 -7.96
N ASP A 59 -11.05 5.04 -9.05
CA ASP A 59 -12.25 4.29 -9.43
C ASP A 59 -12.60 3.19 -8.42
N GLY A 60 -11.58 2.51 -7.87
CA GLY A 60 -11.78 1.55 -6.79
C GLY A 60 -12.41 2.19 -5.54
N ARG A 61 -12.03 3.42 -5.20
CA ARG A 61 -12.65 4.17 -4.10
C ARG A 61 -14.11 4.51 -4.40
N HIS A 62 -14.41 4.93 -5.63
CA HIS A 62 -15.79 5.16 -6.08
C HIS A 62 -16.62 3.89 -5.95
N LEU A 63 -16.09 2.74 -6.37
CA LEU A 63 -16.76 1.44 -6.25
C LEU A 63 -17.04 1.06 -4.79
N LEU A 64 -16.14 1.40 -3.87
CA LEU A 64 -16.30 1.17 -2.43
C LEU A 64 -17.12 2.27 -1.73
N ALA A 65 -17.76 3.16 -2.49
CA ALA A 65 -18.55 4.30 -2.00
C ALA A 65 -17.76 5.23 -1.05
N ALA A 66 -16.44 5.26 -1.19
CA ALA A 66 -15.60 6.17 -0.43
C ALA A 66 -15.65 7.57 -1.07
N PRO A 67 -15.89 8.65 -0.29
CA PRO A 67 -15.94 9.99 -0.83
C PRO A 67 -14.58 10.41 -1.41
N CYS A 68 -14.60 11.20 -2.49
CA CYS A 68 -13.44 11.87 -3.09
C CYS A 68 -13.68 13.39 -3.17
N HIS A 69 -12.61 14.15 -3.41
CA HIS A 69 -12.63 15.62 -3.52
C HIS A 69 -13.23 16.11 -4.83
#